data_AF-A0A2V4Y9Z7-F1
#
_entry.id   AF-A0A2V4Y9Z7-F1
#
_cell.length_a   1.000
_cell.length_b   1.000
_cell.length_c   1.000
_cell.angle_alpha   90.00
_cell.angle_beta   90.00
_cell.angle_gamma   90.00
#
_symmetry.space_group_name_H-M   'P 1'
#
loop_
_entity.id
_entity.type
_entity.pdbx_description
1 polymer ?
#
loop_
_entity_poly.entity_id
_entity_poly.type
_entity_poly.pdbx_seq_one_letter_code
_entity_poly.pdbx_strand_id
1 'polypeptide(L)'
;MTNFKIEKDKLLSELDSEIKLNPDNEILKSLNRILNSYQSVSELNGILSRTVVDSLGFEFKIGEKLIEFENYFSDFSNSIRSAELRRLAKKLIKENTRITFYGKAWSESKADWIYFDKVFDLKKIRNKLAFGENIIEHQNLDVRSGLESGFIDTNTNEGIMGKIKTTANNV
;
A
#
# COMPACT_ATOMS: atom_id res chain seq x y z
N MET A 1 13.66 0.94 -5.30
CA MET A 1 12.20 0.96 -5.04
C MET A 1 12.00 1.38 -3.59
N THR A 2 11.19 2.40 -3.37
CA THR A 2 11.02 3.05 -2.07
C THR A 2 10.30 2.11 -1.09
N ASN A 3 10.95 1.74 0.01
CA ASN A 3 10.38 0.84 1.02
C ASN A 3 9.79 1.68 2.16
N PHE A 4 8.53 1.40 2.54
CA PHE A 4 7.82 2.14 3.57
C PHE A 4 8.60 2.24 4.88
N LYS A 5 9.11 1.11 5.38
CA LYS A 5 9.86 1.08 6.65
C LYS A 5 11.12 1.94 6.56
N ILE A 6 11.89 1.82 5.48
CA ILE A 6 13.12 2.58 5.29
C ILE A 6 12.85 4.10 5.26
N GLU A 7 11.86 4.54 4.49
CA GLU A 7 11.52 5.98 4.43
C GLU A 7 10.92 6.48 5.75
N LYS A 8 10.09 5.65 6.42
CA LYS A 8 9.53 5.97 7.73
C LYS A 8 10.64 6.18 8.76
N ASP A 9 11.58 5.25 8.84
CA ASP A 9 12.70 5.30 9.79
C ASP A 9 13.60 6.51 9.52
N LYS A 10 13.81 6.86 8.24
CA LYS A 10 14.52 8.08 7.85
C LYS A 10 13.79 9.35 8.33
N LEU A 11 12.48 9.44 8.10
CA LEU A 11 11.69 10.60 8.54
C LEU A 11 11.60 10.71 10.06
N LEU A 12 11.51 9.59 10.77
CA LEU A 12 11.59 9.55 12.22
C LEU A 12 12.92 10.12 12.71
N SER A 13 14.04 9.72 12.10
CA SER A 13 15.36 10.26 12.44
C SER A 13 15.49 11.77 12.16
N GLU A 14 14.85 12.26 11.10
CA GLU A 14 14.81 13.71 10.83
C GLU A 14 13.94 14.44 11.86
N LEU A 15 12.75 13.92 12.19
CA LEU A 15 11.88 14.46 13.24
C LEU A 15 12.56 14.48 14.60
N ASP A 16 13.29 13.43 14.97
CA ASP A 16 14.04 13.38 16.23
C ASP A 16 15.12 14.46 16.28
N SER A 17 15.74 14.79 15.15
CA SER A 17 16.70 15.90 15.05
C SER A 17 16.01 17.24 15.27
N GLU A 18 14.84 17.45 14.63
CA GLU A 18 14.06 18.68 14.78
C GLU A 18 13.53 18.86 16.22
N ILE A 19 13.10 17.78 16.88
CA ILE A 19 12.66 17.81 18.29
C ILE A 19 13.81 18.20 19.21
N LYS A 20 15.04 17.73 18.95
CA LYS A 20 16.21 18.13 19.75
C LYS A 20 16.54 19.61 19.61
N LEU A 21 16.34 20.18 18.42
CA LEU A 21 16.54 21.62 18.17
C LEU A 21 15.40 22.46 18.76
N ASN A 22 14.19 21.91 18.83
CA ASN A 22 12.97 22.60 19.25
C ASN A 22 12.24 21.81 20.36
N PRO A 23 12.82 21.64 21.56
CA PRO A 23 12.34 20.71 22.57
C PRO A 23 10.96 21.04 23.15
N ASP A 24 10.53 22.30 23.10
CA ASP A 24 9.22 22.73 23.60
C ASP A 24 8.11 22.65 22.53
N ASN A 25 8.46 22.27 21.30
CA ASN A 25 7.48 22.13 20.21
C ASN A 25 6.69 20.82 20.34
N GLU A 26 5.52 20.92 20.97
CA GLU A 26 4.62 19.78 21.17
C GLU A 26 4.08 19.18 19.86
N ILE A 27 4.05 19.95 18.76
CA ILE A 27 3.51 19.43 17.51
C ILE A 27 4.52 18.48 16.85
N LEU A 28 5.82 18.77 16.88
CA LEU A 28 6.86 17.84 16.42
C LEU A 28 6.80 16.51 17.20
N LYS A 29 6.63 16.57 18.52
CA LYS A 29 6.44 15.39 19.36
C LYS A 29 5.18 14.61 18.98
N SER A 30 4.10 15.32 18.64
CA SER A 30 2.85 14.70 18.19
C SER A 30 3.01 13.98 16.85
N LEU A 31 3.61 14.64 15.85
CA LEU A 31 3.89 14.05 14.54
C LEU A 31 4.79 12.82 14.66
N ASN A 32 5.83 12.89 15.50
CA ASN A 32 6.70 11.75 15.76
C ASN A 32 5.92 10.58 16.35
N ARG A 33 5.06 10.81 17.35
CA ARG A 33 4.18 9.78 17.92
C ARG A 33 3.23 9.18 16.88
N ILE A 34 2.61 10.01 16.04
CA ILE A 34 1.71 9.59 14.96
C ILE A 34 2.48 8.71 13.96
N LEU A 35 3.59 9.21 13.40
CA LEU A 35 4.40 8.48 12.43
C LEU A 35 4.94 7.17 13.01
N ASN A 36 5.37 7.17 14.27
CA ASN A 36 5.91 5.98 14.92
C ASN A 36 4.83 4.91 15.17
N SER A 37 3.58 5.33 15.37
CA SER A 37 2.45 4.40 15.54
C SER A 37 2.19 3.54 14.30
N TYR A 38 2.47 4.07 13.10
CA TYR A 38 2.24 3.34 11.85
C TYR A 38 3.21 2.17 11.69
N GLN A 39 2.67 0.96 11.67
CA GLN A 39 3.42 -0.28 11.40
C GLN A 39 3.42 -0.64 9.92
N SER A 40 2.40 -0.20 9.18
CA SER A 40 2.23 -0.52 7.77
C SER A 40 1.51 0.58 7.00
N VAL A 41 1.57 0.49 5.67
CA VAL A 41 0.97 1.47 4.75
C VAL A 41 -0.55 1.53 4.88
N SER A 42 -1.23 0.45 5.27
CA SER A 42 -2.69 0.43 5.45
C SER A 42 -3.17 1.25 6.64
N GLU A 43 -2.27 1.65 7.55
CA GLU A 43 -2.60 2.47 8.71
C GLU A 43 -2.54 3.98 8.40
N LEU A 44 -2.03 4.37 7.23
CA LEU A 44 -2.06 5.75 6.76
C LEU A 44 -3.51 6.20 6.58
N ASN A 45 -3.85 7.31 7.23
CA ASN A 45 -5.23 7.77 7.35
C ASN A 45 -5.40 9.29 7.21
N GLY A 46 -4.35 9.99 6.75
CA GLY A 46 -4.38 11.43 6.53
C GLY A 46 -4.14 12.27 7.78
N ILE A 47 -4.04 11.65 8.97
CA ILE A 47 -3.83 12.39 10.23
C ILE A 47 -2.49 13.11 10.21
N LEU A 48 -1.46 12.51 9.61
CA LEU A 48 -0.13 13.12 9.54
C LEU A 48 -0.18 14.42 8.71
N SER A 49 -0.67 14.35 7.47
CA SER A 49 -0.79 15.51 6.59
C SER A 49 -1.72 16.56 7.17
N ARG A 50 -2.85 16.15 7.76
CA ARG A 50 -3.79 17.08 8.40
C ARG A 50 -3.14 17.82 9.57
N THR A 51 -2.38 17.12 10.41
CA THR A 51 -1.65 17.74 11.52
C THR A 51 -0.64 18.75 11.03
N VAL A 52 0.07 18.47 9.92
CA VAL A 52 1.00 19.43 9.28
C VAL A 52 0.26 20.68 8.79
N VAL A 53 -0.88 20.51 8.11
CA VAL A 53 -1.65 21.64 7.56
C VAL A 53 -2.28 22.50 8.65
N ASP A 54 -2.93 21.89 9.65
CA ASP A 54 -3.72 22.60 10.67
C ASP A 54 -2.87 23.43 11.63
N SER A 55 -1.59 23.10 11.75
CA SER A 55 -0.68 23.70 12.72
C SER A 55 0.17 24.84 12.18
N LEU A 56 0.07 25.13 10.87
CA LEU A 56 0.64 26.30 10.19
C LEU A 56 2.15 26.56 10.43
N GLY A 57 2.92 25.62 10.99
CA GLY A 57 4.05 26.03 11.84
C GLY A 57 5.28 25.13 12.03
N PHE A 58 5.66 24.17 11.18
CA PHE A 58 6.97 23.52 11.39
C PHE A 58 7.77 23.28 10.12
N GLU A 59 8.32 24.42 9.68
CA GLU A 59 9.51 24.59 8.84
C GLU A 59 9.47 23.80 7.54
N PHE A 60 8.65 24.29 6.60
CA PHE A 60 8.37 23.84 5.22
C PHE A 60 8.92 22.46 4.85
N LYS A 61 10.24 22.28 4.87
CA LYS A 61 10.93 21.05 4.55
C LYS A 61 10.47 19.78 5.31
N ILE A 62 10.37 19.77 6.65
CA ILE A 62 9.97 18.53 7.36
C ILE A 62 8.48 18.24 7.19
N GLY A 63 7.65 19.28 7.25
CA GLY A 63 6.21 19.18 6.96
C GLY A 63 5.91 18.69 5.54
N GLU A 64 6.59 19.25 4.53
CA GLU A 64 6.49 18.83 3.12
C GLU A 64 6.85 17.35 2.97
N LYS A 65 7.96 16.92 3.57
CA LYS A 65 8.37 15.51 3.52
C LYS A 65 7.36 14.56 4.15
N LEU A 66 6.71 14.95 5.25
CA LEU A 66 5.66 14.15 5.88
C LEU A 66 4.42 14.03 4.98
N ILE A 67 4.02 15.12 4.32
CA ILE A 67 2.92 15.13 3.35
C ILE A 67 3.28 14.29 2.12
N GLU A 68 4.48 14.46 1.56
CA GLU A 68 4.97 13.68 0.42
C GLU A 68 5.00 12.19 0.73
N PHE A 69 5.46 11.82 1.93
CA PHE A 69 5.46 10.45 2.40
C PHE A 69 4.07 9.84 2.44
N GLU A 70 3.12 10.50 3.11
CA GLU A 70 1.76 10.00 3.22
C GLU A 70 1.06 9.95 1.85
N ASN A 71 1.22 10.98 1.02
CA ASN A 71 0.68 11.00 -0.34
C ASN A 71 1.25 9.87 -1.20
N TYR A 72 2.57 9.66 -1.17
CA TYR A 72 3.22 8.61 -1.94
C TYR A 72 2.72 7.22 -1.53
N PHE A 73 2.65 6.93 -0.24
CA PHE A 73 2.25 5.61 0.24
C PHE A 73 0.72 5.40 0.31
N SER A 74 -0.08 6.47 0.28
CA SER A 74 -1.55 6.37 0.13
C SER A 74 -1.96 5.68 -1.19
N ASP A 75 -1.15 5.80 -2.23
CA ASP A 75 -1.23 4.93 -3.40
C ASP A 75 -0.51 3.61 -3.08
N PHE A 76 -1.26 2.61 -2.64
CA PHE A 76 -0.75 1.29 -2.26
C PHE A 76 0.08 0.60 -3.36
N SER A 77 -0.10 0.97 -4.63
CA SER A 77 0.74 0.42 -5.69
C SER A 77 2.23 0.79 -5.53
N ASN A 78 2.52 1.92 -4.87
CA ASN A 78 3.88 2.37 -4.64
C ASN A 78 4.65 1.50 -3.63
N SER A 79 3.93 0.65 -2.89
CA SER A 79 4.49 -0.32 -1.95
C SER A 79 4.83 -1.68 -2.59
N ILE A 80 4.38 -1.94 -3.83
CA ILE A 80 4.52 -3.25 -4.50
C ILE A 80 5.88 -3.43 -5.20
N ARG A 81 6.76 -4.21 -4.56
CA ARG A 81 8.02 -4.84 -5.03
C ARG A 81 8.12 -5.02 -6.54
N SER A 82 7.19 -5.85 -7.00
CA SER A 82 7.12 -6.37 -8.35
C SER A 82 6.76 -5.25 -9.33
N ALA A 83 7.67 -4.98 -10.28
CA ALA A 83 7.44 -3.95 -11.29
C ALA A 83 6.17 -4.24 -12.12
N GLU A 84 5.87 -5.52 -12.36
CA GLU A 84 4.74 -5.95 -13.18
C GLU A 84 3.42 -5.87 -12.42
N LEU A 85 3.39 -6.36 -11.18
CA LEU A 85 2.20 -6.23 -10.34
C LEU A 85 1.92 -4.78 -9.98
N ARG A 86 2.95 -3.96 -9.75
CA ARG A 86 2.81 -2.51 -9.56
C ARG A 86 2.21 -1.85 -10.78
N ARG A 87 2.62 -2.23 -12.00
CA ARG A 87 2.04 -1.72 -13.25
C ARG A 87 0.55 -2.06 -13.34
N LEU A 88 0.16 -3.28 -12.95
CA LEU A 88 -1.25 -3.68 -12.87
C LEU A 88 -2.00 -2.87 -11.82
N ALA A 89 -1.48 -2.76 -10.60
CA ALA A 89 -2.10 -2.01 -9.50
C ALA A 89 -2.33 -0.54 -9.87
N LYS A 90 -1.31 0.14 -10.41
CA LYS A 90 -1.43 1.53 -10.90
C LYS A 90 -2.53 1.69 -11.94
N LYS A 91 -2.64 0.74 -12.87
CA LYS A 91 -3.68 0.75 -13.89
C LYS A 91 -5.07 0.59 -13.28
N LEU A 92 -5.25 -0.34 -12.34
CA LEU A 92 -6.53 -0.57 -11.66
C LEU A 92 -6.96 0.64 -10.82
N ILE A 93 -6.02 1.27 -10.10
CA ILE A 93 -6.24 2.50 -9.33
C ILE A 93 -6.63 3.65 -10.26
N LYS A 94 -5.93 3.82 -11.40
CA LYS A 94 -6.27 4.83 -12.42
C LYS A 94 -7.66 4.60 -13.05
N GLU A 95 -8.12 3.35 -13.10
CA GLU A 95 -9.47 2.97 -13.52
C GLU A 95 -10.52 3.18 -12.40
N ASN A 96 -10.16 3.82 -11.28
CA ASN A 96 -11.00 3.96 -10.07
C ASN A 96 -11.53 2.63 -9.54
N THR A 97 -10.76 1.54 -9.71
CA THR A 97 -11.13 0.25 -9.14
C THR A 97 -10.89 0.29 -7.63
N ARG A 98 -11.96 0.11 -6.85
CA ARG A 98 -11.90 0.14 -5.39
C ARG A 98 -10.97 -0.95 -4.84
N ILE A 99 -10.10 -0.57 -3.91
CA ILE A 99 -9.32 -1.51 -3.09
C ILE A 99 -10.17 -1.94 -1.89
N THR A 100 -10.25 -3.24 -1.63
CA THR A 100 -10.98 -3.81 -0.50
C THR A 100 -10.06 -4.17 0.66
N PHE A 101 -8.78 -4.42 0.39
CA PHE A 101 -7.78 -4.75 1.39
C PHE A 101 -6.35 -4.50 0.87
N TYR A 102 -5.46 -4.08 1.76
CA TYR A 102 -4.01 -4.04 1.55
C TYR A 102 -3.30 -4.61 2.78
N GLY A 103 -2.33 -5.48 2.56
CA GLY A 103 -1.46 -6.02 3.60
C GLY A 103 -1.23 -7.51 3.42
N LYS A 104 -0.75 -8.17 4.48
CA LYS A 104 -0.55 -9.62 4.49
C LYS A 104 -1.89 -10.34 4.44
N ALA A 105 -2.09 -11.16 3.40
CA ALA A 105 -3.32 -11.92 3.19
C ALA A 105 -3.57 -12.97 4.30
N TRP A 106 -2.52 -13.54 4.90
CA TRP A 106 -2.59 -14.44 6.06
C TRP A 106 -1.30 -14.35 6.89
N SER A 107 -1.32 -14.95 8.09
CA SER A 107 -0.24 -14.86 9.10
C SER A 107 1.14 -15.24 8.58
N GLU A 108 1.22 -16.25 7.70
CA GLU A 108 2.47 -16.73 7.12
C GLU A 108 2.87 -16.02 5.81
N SER A 109 2.03 -15.10 5.30
CA SER A 109 2.39 -14.37 4.08
C SER A 109 3.63 -13.52 4.31
N LYS A 110 4.60 -13.69 3.40
CA LYS A 110 5.90 -13.01 3.46
C LYS A 110 5.86 -11.61 2.83
N ALA A 111 4.78 -11.25 2.16
CA ALA A 111 4.65 -9.98 1.47
C ALA A 111 3.20 -9.47 1.44
N ASP A 112 3.06 -8.17 1.16
CA ASP A 112 1.77 -7.51 1.08
C ASP A 112 1.07 -7.79 -0.25
N TRP A 113 -0.25 -7.92 -0.18
CA TRP A 113 -1.14 -8.13 -1.31
C TRP A 113 -2.13 -6.98 -1.41
N ILE A 114 -2.57 -6.63 -2.62
CA ILE A 114 -3.67 -5.68 -2.86
C ILE A 114 -4.88 -6.46 -3.39
N TYR A 115 -6.02 -6.24 -2.77
CA TYR A 115 -7.30 -6.80 -3.18
C TYR A 115 -8.18 -5.73 -3.80
N PHE A 116 -8.73 -6.00 -4.98
CA PHE A 116 -9.61 -5.09 -5.70
C PHE A 116 -11.04 -5.64 -5.77
N ASP A 117 -12.01 -4.73 -5.70
CA ASP A 117 -13.43 -5.00 -5.92
C ASP A 117 -13.75 -5.16 -7.42
N LYS A 118 -13.13 -6.16 -8.06
CA LYS A 118 -13.27 -6.39 -9.51
C LYS A 118 -13.00 -7.84 -9.85
N VAL A 119 -13.80 -8.40 -10.75
CA VAL A 119 -13.51 -9.70 -11.36
C VAL A 119 -12.48 -9.49 -12.47
N PHE A 120 -11.38 -10.24 -12.39
CA PHE A 120 -10.30 -10.15 -13.37
C PHE A 120 -10.50 -11.13 -14.53
N ASP A 121 -10.29 -10.64 -15.74
CA ASP A 121 -10.03 -11.50 -16.90
C ASP A 121 -8.52 -11.76 -16.96
N LEU A 122 -8.07 -12.83 -16.29
CA LEU A 122 -6.64 -13.11 -16.12
C LEU A 122 -5.93 -13.25 -17.48
N LYS A 123 -6.53 -13.98 -18.42
CA LYS A 123 -5.97 -14.16 -19.77
C LYS A 123 -5.79 -12.82 -20.48
N LYS A 124 -6.82 -11.98 -20.47
CA LYS A 124 -6.76 -10.65 -21.10
C LYS A 124 -5.74 -9.73 -20.43
N ILE A 125 -5.66 -9.76 -19.10
CA ILE A 125 -4.70 -8.94 -18.34
C ILE A 125 -3.26 -9.39 -18.64
N ARG A 126 -2.98 -10.70 -18.56
CA ARG A 126 -1.67 -11.28 -18.87
C ARG A 126 -1.21 -10.90 -20.28
N ASN A 127 -2.08 -11.10 -21.28
CA ASN A 127 -1.76 -10.78 -22.66
C ASN A 127 -1.53 -9.28 -22.87
N LYS A 128 -2.35 -8.42 -22.26
CA LYS A 128 -2.23 -6.95 -22.42
C LYS A 128 -1.00 -6.38 -21.72
N LEU A 129 -0.60 -6.94 -20.58
CA LEU A 129 0.53 -6.45 -19.80
C LEU A 129 1.84 -7.18 -20.11
N ALA A 130 1.80 -8.25 -20.91
CA ALA A 130 2.95 -9.08 -21.27
C ALA A 130 3.76 -9.52 -20.04
N PHE A 131 3.08 -10.12 -19.06
CA PHE A 131 3.72 -10.58 -17.82
C PHE A 131 4.78 -11.65 -18.08
N GLY A 132 5.89 -11.57 -17.35
CA GLY A 132 6.93 -12.58 -17.32
C GLY A 132 6.48 -13.88 -16.65
N GLU A 133 7.33 -14.90 -16.74
CA GLU A 133 7.07 -16.24 -16.19
C GLU A 133 7.02 -16.25 -14.66
N ASN A 134 7.65 -15.28 -14.00
CA ASN A 134 7.60 -15.11 -12.55
C ASN A 134 6.20 -14.69 -12.05
N ILE A 135 5.36 -14.12 -12.92
CA ILE A 135 3.99 -13.80 -12.58
C ILE A 135 3.12 -15.01 -12.87
N ILE A 136 2.60 -15.65 -11.83
CA ILE A 136 1.69 -16.80 -11.92
C ILE A 136 0.25 -16.38 -11.63
N GLU A 137 -0.70 -17.10 -12.20
CA GLU A 137 -2.11 -16.95 -11.84
C GLU A 137 -2.37 -17.64 -10.50
N HIS A 138 -3.19 -17.01 -9.67
CA HIS A 138 -3.61 -17.55 -8.38
C HIS A 138 -5.14 -17.55 -8.28
N GLN A 139 -5.68 -18.61 -7.67
CA GLN A 139 -7.10 -18.74 -7.37
C GLN A 139 -7.29 -19.41 -6.01
N ASN A 140 -8.11 -18.82 -5.15
CA ASN A 140 -8.66 -19.46 -3.97
C ASN A 140 -10.16 -19.70 -4.18
N LEU A 141 -10.56 -20.97 -4.28
CA LEU A 141 -11.96 -21.37 -4.45
C LEU A 141 -12.63 -21.78 -3.13
N ASP A 142 -11.94 -21.68 -2.00
CA ASP A 142 -12.49 -22.06 -0.70
C ASP A 142 -13.39 -20.95 -0.14
N VAL A 143 -14.69 -21.25 -0.06
CA VAL A 143 -15.72 -20.35 0.44
C VAL A 143 -15.47 -19.95 1.91
N ARG A 144 -14.76 -20.77 2.69
CA ARG A 144 -14.47 -20.49 4.11
C ARG A 144 -13.34 -19.47 4.29
N SER A 145 -12.36 -19.46 3.39
CA SER A 145 -11.22 -18.54 3.44
C SER A 145 -11.34 -17.34 2.51
N GLY A 146 -12.32 -17.35 1.61
CA GLY A 146 -12.63 -16.24 0.70
C GLY A 146 -12.37 -16.60 -0.76
N LEU A 147 -13.24 -16.12 -1.65
CA LEU A 147 -13.16 -16.39 -3.08
C LEU A 147 -12.35 -15.30 -3.79
N GLU A 148 -11.14 -15.63 -4.24
CA GLU A 148 -10.22 -14.66 -4.86
C GLU A 148 -9.53 -15.22 -6.11
N SER A 149 -9.22 -14.33 -7.05
CA SER A 149 -8.46 -14.68 -8.24
C SER A 149 -7.60 -13.53 -8.72
N GLY A 150 -6.36 -13.81 -9.09
CA GLY A 150 -5.42 -12.77 -9.48
C GLY A 150 -4.05 -13.29 -9.86
N PHE A 151 -3.04 -12.49 -9.53
CA PHE A 151 -1.65 -12.75 -9.91
C PHE A 151 -0.73 -12.65 -8.70
N ILE A 152 0.29 -13.50 -8.66
CA ILE A 152 1.37 -13.47 -7.68
C ILE A 152 2.69 -13.39 -8.42
N ASP A 153 3.62 -12.58 -7.91
CA ASP A 153 5.02 -12.61 -8.35
C ASP A 153 5.81 -13.56 -7.46
N THR A 154 6.34 -14.64 -8.03
CA THR A 154 7.10 -15.64 -7.28
C THR A 154 8.43 -15.11 -6.74
N ASN A 155 8.97 -14.02 -7.31
CA ASN A 155 10.21 -13.42 -6.82
C ASN A 155 9.99 -12.59 -5.55
N THR A 156 8.88 -11.86 -5.47
CA THR A 156 8.59 -10.97 -4.33
C THR A 156 7.57 -11.54 -3.35
N ASN A 157 6.83 -12.57 -3.75
CA ASN A 157 5.66 -13.15 -3.07
C ASN A 157 4.47 -12.18 -2.90
N GLU A 158 4.48 -11.06 -3.62
CA GLU A 158 3.38 -10.10 -3.61
C GLU A 158 2.25 -10.55 -4.51
N GLY A 159 1.03 -10.15 -4.16
CA GLY A 159 -0.18 -10.54 -4.87
C GLY A 159 -1.05 -9.34 -5.26
N ILE A 160 -1.69 -9.43 -6.41
CA ILE A 160 -2.80 -8.56 -6.82
C ILE A 160 -4.01 -9.44 -7.07
N MET A 161 -5.00 -9.35 -6.18
CA MET A 161 -6.19 -10.18 -6.18
C MET A 161 -7.42 -9.39 -6.57
N GLY A 162 -8.35 -10.08 -7.23
CA GLY A 162 -9.69 -9.63 -7.53
C GLY A 162 -10.72 -10.65 -7.04
N LYS A 163 -11.99 -10.37 -7.30
CA LYS A 163 -13.10 -11.28 -7.02
C LYS A 163 -13.12 -12.43 -8.01
N ILE A 164 -13.62 -13.58 -7.57
CA ILE A 164 -14.01 -14.66 -8.48
C ILE A 164 -15.35 -14.32 -9.13
N LYS A 165 -15.48 -14.68 -10.41
CA LYS A 165 -16.78 -14.73 -11.08
C LYS A 165 -17.58 -15.89 -10.48
N THR A 166 -18.47 -15.61 -9.54
CA THR A 166 -19.47 -16.60 -9.13
C THR A 166 -20.39 -16.85 -10.31
N THR A 167 -20.24 -17.99 -10.98
CA THR A 167 -21.34 -18.54 -11.77
C THR A 167 -22.45 -18.83 -10.77
N ALA A 168 -23.54 -18.06 -10.82
CA ALA A 168 -24.78 -18.46 -10.18
C ALA A 168 -25.12 -19.85 -10.72
N ASN A 169 -24.98 -20.87 -9.89
CA ASN A 169 -25.62 -22.14 -10.16
C ASN A 169 -27.12 -21.85 -10.10
N ASN A 170 -27.74 -21.74 -11.28
CA ASN A 170 -29.19 -21.83 -11.40
C ASN A 170 -29.56 -23.20 -10.84
N VAL A 171 -30.21 -23.19 -9.68
CA VAL A 171 -30.99 -24.33 -9.17
C VAL A 171 -32.23 -24.48 -10.04
#